data_AF-A0A4V3APJ6-F1
#
_entry.id   AF-A0A4V3APJ6-F1
#
_cell.length_a   1.000
_cell.length_b   1.000
_cell.length_c   1.000
_cell.angle_alpha   90.00
_cell.angle_beta   90.00
_cell.angle_gamma   90.00
#
_symmetry.space_group_name_H-M   'P 1'
#
loop_
_entity.id
_entity.type
_entity.pdbx_description
1 polymer ?
#
loop_
_entity_poly.entity_id
_entity_poly.type
_entity_poly.pdbx_seq_one_letter_code
_entity_poly.pdbx_strand_id
1 'polypeptide(L)'
;MTREDPPLRIRLPVELKKQIQELAAKSHRSMNAEIVSRLEFSIAAGAVVQETGWDVEHGHDTPEFRLAYQRSQPLEKRVTDLEDQVAALLKIVAKK
;
A
#
# COMPACT_ATOMS: atom_id res chain seq x y z
N MET A 1 -12.42 -31.34 -3.36
CA MET A 1 -11.16 -31.20 -2.60
C MET A 1 -11.52 -30.63 -1.24
N THR A 2 -11.41 -31.46 -0.21
CA THR A 2 -11.64 -31.11 1.20
C THR A 2 -10.64 -30.03 1.60
N ARG A 3 -11.09 -28.78 1.76
CA ARG A 3 -10.31 -27.77 2.48
C ARG A 3 -10.34 -28.17 3.95
N GLU A 4 -9.17 -28.35 4.56
CA GLU A 4 -9.02 -28.77 5.95
C GLU A 4 -9.44 -27.67 6.95
N ASP A 5 -9.58 -26.44 6.49
CA ASP A 5 -9.96 -25.31 7.33
C ASP A 5 -11.45 -25.38 7.74
N PRO A 6 -11.76 -25.30 9.05
CA PRO A 6 -13.14 -25.29 9.51
C PRO A 6 -13.89 -24.04 9.01
N PRO A 7 -15.17 -24.17 8.58
CA PRO A 7 -15.93 -23.05 8.08
C PRO A 7 -16.23 -22.03 9.19
N LEU A 8 -15.85 -20.77 8.96
CA LEU A 8 -16.13 -19.67 9.88
C LEU A 8 -17.56 -19.13 9.66
N ARG A 9 -18.38 -19.11 10.72
CA ARG A 9 -19.75 -18.59 10.68
C ARG A 9 -19.81 -17.17 11.26
N ILE A 10 -19.82 -16.16 10.38
CA ILE A 10 -19.94 -14.74 10.76
C ILE A 10 -21.34 -14.24 10.45
N ARG A 11 -21.91 -13.43 11.35
CA ARG A 11 -23.14 -12.66 11.08
C ARG A 11 -22.74 -11.30 10.51
N LEU A 12 -23.10 -11.06 9.24
CA LEU A 12 -22.83 -9.80 8.55
C LEU A 12 -24.14 -9.00 8.42
N PRO A 13 -24.11 -7.67 8.64
CA PRO A 13 -25.18 -6.78 8.21
C PRO A 13 -25.46 -6.94 6.70
N VAL A 14 -26.71 -6.71 6.29
CA VAL A 14 -27.15 -6.96 4.91
C VAL A 14 -26.39 -6.07 3.92
N GLU A 15 -26.19 -4.82 4.31
CA GLU A 15 -25.48 -3.79 3.53
C GLU A 15 -24.03 -4.21 3.31
N LEU A 16 -23.35 -4.66 4.37
CA LEU A 16 -21.96 -5.09 4.31
C LEU A 16 -21.80 -6.34 3.43
N LYS A 17 -22.72 -7.30 3.57
CA LYS A 17 -22.73 -8.51 2.74
C LYS A 17 -22.85 -8.15 1.26
N LYS A 18 -23.76 -7.23 0.91
CA LYS A 18 -23.97 -6.77 -0.46
C LYS A 18 -22.71 -6.10 -1.03
N GLN A 19 -22.09 -5.22 -0.26
CA GLN A 19 -20.84 -4.56 -0.66
C GLN A 19 -19.72 -5.58 -0.95
N ILE A 20 -19.52 -6.56 -0.07
CA ILE A 20 -18.51 -7.60 -0.26
C ILE A 20 -18.79 -8.42 -1.53
N GLN A 21 -20.06 -8.72 -1.81
CA GLN A 21 -20.44 -9.45 -3.01
C GLN A 21 -20.14 -8.68 -4.31
N GLU A 22 -20.41 -7.37 -4.33
CA GLU A 22 -20.07 -6.49 -5.45
C GLU A 22 -18.56 -6.39 -5.65
N LEU A 23 -17.79 -6.29 -4.55
CA LEU A 23 -16.34 -6.23 -4.58
C LEU A 23 -15.71 -7.53 -5.08
N ALA A 24 -16.23 -8.67 -4.62
CA ALA A 24 -15.79 -9.98 -5.09
C ALA A 24 -16.04 -10.15 -6.60
N ALA A 25 -17.20 -9.70 -7.09
CA ALA A 25 -17.51 -9.71 -8.53
C ALA A 25 -16.55 -8.83 -9.33
N LYS A 26 -16.23 -7.62 -8.84
CA LYS A 26 -15.25 -6.71 -9.47
C LYS A 26 -13.84 -7.29 -9.47
N SER A 27 -13.44 -7.98 -8.40
CA SER A 27 -12.13 -8.62 -8.25
C SER A 27 -12.02 -9.98 -8.95
N HIS A 28 -13.07 -10.43 -9.64
CA HIS A 28 -13.17 -11.75 -10.27
C HIS A 28 -12.86 -12.93 -9.32
N ARG A 29 -13.31 -12.82 -8.06
CA ARG A 29 -13.07 -13.81 -7.00
C ARG A 29 -14.38 -14.27 -6.37
N SER A 30 -14.35 -15.44 -5.71
CA SER A 30 -15.48 -15.85 -4.86
C SER A 30 -15.61 -14.92 -3.66
N MET A 31 -16.82 -14.79 -3.11
CA MET A 31 -17.07 -13.98 -1.91
C MET A 31 -16.16 -14.39 -0.75
N ASN A 32 -15.92 -15.70 -0.59
CA ASN A 32 -15.03 -16.20 0.45
C ASN A 32 -13.57 -15.80 0.21
N ALA A 33 -13.11 -15.85 -1.05
CA ALA A 33 -11.75 -15.42 -1.40
C ALA A 33 -11.53 -13.91 -1.19
N GLU A 34 -12.55 -13.09 -1.47
CA GLU A 34 -12.50 -11.65 -1.19
C GLU A 34 -12.44 -11.36 0.32
N ILE A 35 -13.23 -12.07 1.12
CA ILE A 35 -13.22 -11.94 2.59
C ILE A 35 -11.84 -12.31 3.13
N VAL A 36 -11.29 -13.46 2.74
CA VAL A 36 -9.97 -13.90 3.18
C VAL A 36 -8.90 -12.88 2.79
N SER A 37 -8.88 -12.45 1.52
CA SER A 37 -7.89 -11.47 1.05
C SER A 37 -7.94 -10.15 1.82
N ARG A 38 -9.13 -9.67 2.20
CA ARG A 38 -9.28 -8.46 3.02
C ARG A 38 -8.81 -8.65 4.45
N LEU A 39 -9.09 -9.81 5.05
CA LEU A 39 -8.64 -10.13 6.40
C LEU A 39 -7.12 -10.27 6.46
N GLU A 40 -6.52 -10.97 5.50
CA GLU A 40 -5.07 -11.09 5.36
C GLU A 40 -4.42 -9.71 5.20
N PHE A 41 -4.98 -8.87 4.34
CA PHE A 41 -4.51 -7.50 4.16
C PHE A 41 -4.61 -6.68 5.45
N SER A 42 -5.74 -6.73 6.16
CA SER A 42 -5.92 -5.99 7.42
C SER A 42 -4.93 -6.44 8.51
N ILE A 43 -4.68 -7.74 8.64
CA ILE A 43 -3.70 -8.27 9.60
C ILE A 43 -2.28 -7.84 9.21
N ALA A 44 -1.92 -7.97 7.93
CA ALA A 44 -0.61 -7.56 7.43
C ALA A 44 -0.39 -6.05 7.57
N ALA A 45 -1.39 -5.24 7.25
CA ALA A 45 -1.36 -3.80 7.43
C ALA A 45 -1.12 -3.46 8.91
N GLY A 46 -1.88 -4.05 9.84
CA GLY A 46 -1.68 -3.84 11.28
C GLY A 46 -0.26 -4.20 11.77
N ALA A 47 0.34 -5.27 11.23
CA ALA A 47 1.72 -5.64 11.54
C ALA A 47 2.74 -4.61 11.02
N VAL A 48 2.55 -4.12 9.80
CA VAL A 48 3.39 -3.05 9.22
C VAL A 48 3.30 -1.78 10.06
N VAL A 49 2.10 -1.41 10.53
CA VAL A 49 1.92 -0.25 11.42
C VAL A 49 2.72 -0.40 12.72
N GLN A 50 2.73 -1.59 13.32
CA GLN A 50 3.43 -1.82 14.60
C GLN A 50 4.96 -1.84 14.45
N GLU A 51 5.49 -2.42 13.37
CA GLU A 51 6.94 -2.53 13.18
C GLU A 51 7.58 -1.25 12.64
N THR A 52 6.87 -0.51 11.79
CA THR A 52 7.42 0.68 11.12
C THR A 52 6.98 2.00 11.75
N GLY A 53 5.94 1.98 12.60
CA GLY A 53 5.28 3.18 13.11
C GLY A 53 4.54 3.98 12.03
N TRP A 54 4.42 3.45 10.81
CA TRP A 54 3.69 4.05 9.71
C TRP A 54 2.26 3.53 9.70
N ASP A 55 1.32 4.38 10.11
CA ASP A 55 -0.11 4.10 10.00
C ASP A 55 -0.55 4.09 8.52
N VAL A 56 -0.65 2.89 7.95
CA VAL A 56 -1.07 2.66 6.56
C VAL A 56 -2.59 2.74 6.38
N GLU A 57 -3.37 2.78 7.48
CA GLU A 57 -4.85 2.78 7.42
C GLU A 57 -5.43 4.16 7.08
N HIS A 58 -4.76 5.24 7.47
CA HIS A 58 -5.29 6.61 7.31
C HIS A 58 -4.95 7.29 5.97
N GLY A 59 -4.27 6.60 5.05
CA GLY A 59 -3.82 7.19 3.78
C GLY A 59 -2.86 8.37 3.97
N HIS A 60 -2.55 9.08 2.87
CA HIS A 60 -1.56 10.16 2.77
C HIS A 60 -1.80 11.39 3.68
N ASP A 61 -2.83 11.39 4.53
CA ASP A 61 -3.26 12.55 5.31
C ASP A 61 -2.86 12.52 6.79
N THR A 62 -2.08 11.53 7.24
CA THR A 62 -1.53 11.55 8.60
C THR A 62 -0.51 12.68 8.77
N PRO A 63 -0.44 13.32 9.95
CA PRO A 63 0.60 14.30 10.27
C PRO A 63 2.02 13.77 10.07
N GLU A 64 2.22 12.49 10.41
CA GLU A 64 3.49 11.77 10.28
C GLU A 64 3.89 11.61 8.81
N PHE A 65 2.94 11.24 7.94
CA PHE A 65 3.15 11.15 6.50
C PHE A 65 3.48 12.52 5.90
N ARG A 66 2.72 13.57 6.27
CA ARG A 66 2.99 14.94 5.81
C ARG A 66 4.39 15.40 6.20
N LEU A 67 4.83 15.10 7.41
CA LEU A 67 6.17 15.45 7.89
C LEU A 67 7.27 14.68 7.15
N ALA A 68 7.08 13.37 6.93
CA ALA A 68 8.01 12.54 6.18
C ALA A 68 8.10 12.98 4.70
N TYR A 69 6.97 13.26 4.06
CA TYR A 69 6.88 13.77 2.70
C TYR A 69 7.54 15.15 2.57
N GLN A 70 7.30 16.07 3.51
CA GLN A 70 8.00 17.37 3.53
C GLN A 70 9.52 17.22 3.68
N ARG A 71 9.99 16.20 4.41
CA ARG A 71 11.42 15.90 4.54
C ARG A 71 12.02 15.24 3.31
N SER A 72 11.23 14.53 2.50
CA SER A 72 11.71 13.90 1.26
C SER A 72 11.78 14.89 0.08
N GLN A 73 10.93 15.92 0.04
CA GLN A 73 10.98 16.99 -0.97
C GLN A 73 12.38 17.61 -1.20
N PRO A 74 13.15 18.00 -0.17
CA PRO A 74 14.51 18.52 -0.37
C PRO A 74 15.51 17.45 -0.84
N LEU A 75 15.25 16.17 -0.61
CA LEU A 75 16.09 15.07 -1.11
C LEU A 75 15.85 14.84 -2.60
N GLU A 76 14.59 14.87 -3.06
CA GLU A 76 14.23 14.76 -4.48
C GLU A 76 14.92 15.84 -5.30
N LYS A 77 14.87 17.09 -4.82
CA LYS A 77 15.58 18.21 -5.44
C LYS A 77 17.09 17.99 -5.49
N ARG A 78 17.69 17.48 -4.41
CA ARG A 78 19.13 17.16 -4.37
C ARG A 78 19.51 16.05 -5.35
N VAL A 79 18.64 15.06 -5.54
CA VAL A 79 18.85 14.00 -6.54
C VAL A 79 18.84 14.60 -7.94
N THR A 80 17.87 15.46 -8.26
CA THR A 80 17.81 16.12 -9.57
C THR A 80 19.03 17.01 -9.82
N ASP A 81 19.43 17.80 -8.81
CA ASP A 81 20.63 18.66 -8.90
C ASP A 81 21.90 17.83 -9.12
N LEU A 82 22.00 16.63 -8.52
CA LEU A 82 23.13 15.72 -8.72
C LEU A 82 23.09 15.05 -10.10
N GLU A 83 21.93 14.66 -10.59
CA GLU A 83 21.74 14.11 -11.93
C GLU A 83 22.17 15.12 -13.00
N ASP A 84 21.79 16.38 -12.84
CA ASP A 84 22.21 17.48 -13.72
C ASP A 84 23.72 17.71 -13.68
N GLN A 85 24.34 17.64 -12.50
CA GLN A 85 25.80 17.73 -12.36
C GLN A 85 26.53 16.57 -13.05
N VAL A 86 26.05 15.34 -12.89
CA VAL A 86 26.61 14.16 -13.55
C VAL A 86 26.47 14.29 -15.07
N ALA A 87 25.31 14.71 -15.57
CA ALA A 87 25.08 14.92 -16.99
C ALA A 87 26.01 16.01 -17.58
N ALA A 88 26.26 17.09 -16.84
CA ALA A 88 27.20 18.14 -17.24
C ALA A 88 28.65 17.62 -17.29
N LEU A 89 29.07 16.84 -16.30
CA LEU A 89 30.41 16.23 -16.26
C LEU A 89 30.61 15.24 -17.41
N LEU A 90 29.62 14.41 -17.72
CA LEU A 90 29.68 13.47 -18.84
C LEU A 90 29.85 14.20 -20.19
N LYS A 91 29.20 15.36 -20.38
CA LYS A 91 29.38 16.19 -21.59
C LYS A 91 30.78 16.79 -21.70
N ILE A 92 31.44 17.09 -20.58
CA ILE A 92 32.81 17.59 -20.55
C ILE A 92 33.80 16.47 -20.88
N VAL A 93 33.59 15.27 -20.31
CA VAL A 93 34.42 14.09 -20.57
C VAL A 93 34.29 13.62 -22.02
N ALA A 94 33.08 13.67 -22.60
CA ALA A 94 32.83 13.28 -24.00
C ALA A 94 33.37 14.28 -25.05
N LYS A 95 33.79 15.48 -24.63
CA LYS A 95 34.41 16.51 -25.51
C LYS A 95 35.94 16.49 -25.48
N LYS A 96 36.55 15.65 -24.63
CA LYS A 96 38.00 15.42 -24.56
C LYS A 96 38.36 14.16 -25.34
#